data_AF-M9RFP2-F1
#
_entry.id   AF-M9RFP2-F1
#
_cell.length_a   1.000
_cell.length_b   1.000
_cell.length_c   1.000
_cell.angle_alpha   90.00
_cell.angle_beta   90.00
_cell.angle_gamma   90.00
#
_symmetry.space_group_name_H-M   'P 1'
#
loop_
_entity.id
_entity.type
_entity.pdbx_description
1 polymer ?
#
loop_
_entity_poly.entity_id
_entity_poly.type
_entity_poly.pdbx_seq_one_letter_code
_entity_poly.pdbx_strand_id
1 'polypeptide(L)'
;MSAPDPRKQKSSRAAVDRLFEDAANVWVIHYSCESFYDRTDGRSPRITSIAVRRLDSGQTVSFSAHQVAELDGIDLAGITEHYDTLELKMLDAFFEHIGGHRGMKYLHWNMRDINYGFAAIEYRYRVLGGKPSFIISDENKFDLARLLIDIYGVGYTGHPRLTTILDKNKIQPRDFLNGASEAEAFELGSGPIN
;
A
#
# COMPACT_ATOMS: atom_id res chain seq x y z
N MET A 1 -3.42 23.24 -21.16
CA MET A 1 -3.99 22.13 -20.36
C MET A 1 -5.48 22.11 -20.58
N SER A 2 -6.07 20.98 -20.97
CA SER A 2 -7.53 20.88 -21.06
C SER A 2 -8.12 20.87 -19.66
N ALA A 3 -9.23 21.58 -19.46
CA ALA A 3 -9.99 21.49 -18.22
C ALA A 3 -10.46 20.03 -17.98
N PRO A 4 -10.64 19.61 -16.72
CA PRO A 4 -11.21 18.30 -16.41
C PRO A 4 -12.61 18.15 -17.04
N ASP A 5 -12.98 16.92 -17.40
CA ASP A 5 -14.35 16.60 -17.82
C ASP A 5 -15.31 16.92 -16.64
N PRO A 6 -16.31 17.82 -16.82
CA PRO A 6 -17.19 18.24 -15.71
C PRO A 6 -17.97 17.09 -15.07
N ARG A 7 -18.34 16.05 -15.83
CA ARG A 7 -19.06 14.89 -15.30
C ARG A 7 -18.14 14.05 -14.42
N LYS A 8 -16.92 13.77 -14.89
CA LYS A 8 -15.90 13.01 -14.12
C LYS A 8 -15.44 13.77 -12.88
N GLN A 9 -15.28 15.08 -13.00
CA GLN A 9 -14.94 15.94 -11.87
C GLN A 9 -16.03 15.87 -10.79
N LYS A 10 -17.31 16.02 -11.19
CA LYS A 10 -18.44 15.92 -10.25
C LYS A 10 -18.53 14.54 -9.58
N SER A 11 -18.40 13.45 -10.35
CA SER A 11 -18.47 12.10 -9.79
C SER A 11 -17.32 11.79 -8.84
N SER A 12 -16.10 12.24 -9.15
CA SER A 12 -14.92 11.97 -8.32
C SER A 12 -14.94 12.78 -7.03
N ARG A 13 -15.43 14.03 -7.04
CA ARG A 13 -15.69 14.78 -5.81
C ARG A 13 -16.69 14.05 -4.92
N ALA A 14 -17.83 13.65 -5.47
CA ALA A 14 -18.84 12.91 -4.72
C ALA A 14 -18.31 11.56 -4.19
N ALA A 15 -17.41 10.88 -4.91
CA ALA A 15 -16.77 9.66 -4.44
C ALA A 15 -15.88 9.92 -3.23
N VAL A 16 -15.06 10.99 -3.27
CA VAL A 16 -14.24 11.40 -2.12
C VAL A 16 -15.12 11.77 -0.93
N ASP A 17 -16.16 12.59 -1.15
CA ASP A 17 -17.08 13.00 -0.08
C ASP A 17 -17.70 11.78 0.61
N ARG A 18 -18.19 10.79 -0.15
CA ARG A 18 -18.76 9.55 0.40
C ARG A 18 -17.75 8.70 1.19
N LEU A 19 -16.47 8.73 0.83
CA LEU A 19 -15.43 8.02 1.59
C LEU A 19 -15.20 8.70 2.95
N PHE A 20 -15.22 10.03 2.99
CA PHE A 20 -15.07 10.76 4.25
C PHE A 20 -16.34 10.75 5.12
N GLU A 21 -17.53 10.77 4.51
CA GLU A 21 -18.82 10.57 5.22
C GLU A 21 -18.90 9.20 5.90
N ASP A 22 -18.29 8.17 5.29
CA ASP A 22 -18.25 6.80 5.79
C ASP A 22 -16.86 6.41 6.34
N ALA A 23 -16.09 7.38 6.85
CA ALA A 23 -14.68 7.19 7.20
C ALA A 23 -14.42 6.05 8.21
N ALA A 24 -15.41 5.70 9.04
CA ALA A 24 -15.31 4.58 9.97
C ALA A 24 -15.17 3.21 9.27
N ASN A 25 -15.64 3.12 8.02
CA ASN A 25 -15.60 1.94 7.15
C ASN A 25 -14.55 2.05 6.03
N VAL A 26 -13.62 3.01 6.14
CA VAL A 26 -12.54 3.23 5.15
C VAL A 26 -11.16 3.00 5.78
N TRP A 27 -10.38 2.15 5.14
CA TRP A 27 -8.95 1.98 5.39
C TRP A 27 -8.14 2.75 4.35
N VAL A 28 -7.10 3.46 4.78
CA VAL A 28 -6.01 3.89 3.90
C VAL A 28 -4.95 2.79 3.91
N ILE A 29 -4.52 2.32 2.75
CA ILE A 29 -3.56 1.22 2.63
C ILE A 29 -2.35 1.58 1.79
N HIS A 30 -1.19 1.11 2.24
CA HIS A 30 0.07 1.14 1.49
C HIS A 30 0.88 -0.12 1.80
N TYR A 31 1.77 -0.50 0.88
CA TYR A 31 2.72 -1.58 1.12
C TYR A 31 4.06 -1.25 0.49
N SER A 32 5.12 -1.77 1.10
CA SER A 32 6.49 -1.71 0.61
C SER A 32 6.92 -3.09 0.10
N CYS A 33 7.81 -3.10 -0.88
CA CYS A 33 8.38 -4.32 -1.45
C CYS A 33 9.84 -4.10 -1.87
N GLU A 34 10.53 -5.17 -2.22
CA GLU A 34 11.83 -5.10 -2.90
C GLU A 34 11.76 -4.22 -4.16
N SER A 35 12.91 -3.66 -4.54
CA SER A 35 13.06 -2.84 -5.74
C SER A 35 12.53 -3.55 -6.99
N PHE A 36 11.79 -2.82 -7.82
CA PHE A 36 11.34 -3.29 -9.13
C PHE A 36 12.47 -3.31 -10.17
N TYR A 37 13.52 -2.51 -9.96
CA TYR A 37 14.51 -2.20 -10.99
C TYR A 37 15.74 -3.12 -10.94
N ASP A 38 16.08 -3.65 -9.76
CA ASP A 38 17.34 -4.37 -9.53
C ASP A 38 17.23 -5.89 -9.70
N ARG A 39 16.25 -6.35 -10.48
CA ARG A 39 15.89 -7.78 -10.54
C ARG A 39 16.20 -8.41 -11.89
N THR A 40 16.99 -9.48 -11.83
CA THR A 40 17.47 -10.22 -13.00
C THR A 40 16.69 -11.52 -13.25
N ASP A 41 15.89 -11.97 -12.29
CA ASP A 41 15.30 -13.32 -12.27
C ASP A 41 13.80 -13.39 -12.61
N GLY A 42 13.14 -12.25 -12.84
CA GLY A 42 11.74 -12.16 -13.29
C GLY A 42 10.69 -12.65 -12.28
N ARG A 43 11.05 -12.94 -11.02
CA ARG A 43 10.10 -13.37 -9.98
C ARG A 43 9.19 -12.20 -9.54
N SER A 44 8.14 -12.45 -8.75
CA SER A 44 7.39 -11.36 -8.08
C SER A 44 8.23 -10.71 -6.97
N PRO A 45 8.14 -9.37 -6.75
CA PRO A 45 8.91 -8.72 -5.68
C PRO A 45 8.45 -9.21 -4.33
N ARG A 46 9.38 -9.37 -3.38
CA ARG A 46 9.01 -9.69 -2.01
C ARG A 46 8.35 -8.50 -1.34
N ILE A 47 7.27 -8.74 -0.63
CA ILE A 47 6.60 -7.73 0.18
C ILE A 47 7.31 -7.67 1.52
N THR A 48 7.64 -6.45 1.95
CA THR A 48 8.42 -6.22 3.17
C THR A 48 7.54 -5.73 4.31
N SER A 49 6.53 -4.93 3.98
CA SER A 49 5.50 -4.52 4.93
C SER A 49 4.20 -4.11 4.23
N ILE A 50 3.10 -4.17 4.98
CA ILE A 50 1.78 -3.63 4.61
C ILE A 50 1.27 -2.84 5.81
N ALA A 51 0.77 -1.63 5.59
CA ALA A 51 0.12 -0.83 6.62
C ALA A 51 -1.31 -0.45 6.20
N VAL A 52 -2.25 -0.63 7.12
CA VAL A 52 -3.64 -0.16 6.98
C VAL A 52 -3.97 0.81 8.11
N ARG A 53 -4.53 1.97 7.77
CA ARG A 53 -4.86 3.03 8.73
C ARG A 53 -6.32 3.43 8.62
N ARG A 54 -7.06 3.43 9.74
CA ARG A 54 -8.47 3.84 9.74
C ARG A 54 -8.57 5.32 9.38
N LEU A 55 -9.44 5.66 8.44
CA LEU A 55 -9.59 7.04 7.98
C LEU A 55 -10.18 7.95 9.07
N ASP A 56 -11.10 7.45 9.89
CA ASP A 56 -11.78 8.21 10.95
C ASP A 56 -10.90 8.53 12.17
N SER A 57 -10.19 7.52 12.64
CA SER A 57 -9.54 7.49 13.96
C SER A 57 -8.03 7.58 13.86
N GLY A 58 -7.47 7.30 12.67
CA GLY A 58 -6.04 7.25 12.49
C GLY A 58 -5.37 6.16 13.33
N GLN A 59 -6.05 5.07 13.63
CA GLN A 59 -5.41 3.88 14.17
C GLN A 59 -4.77 3.09 13.03
N THR A 60 -3.50 2.71 13.17
CA THR A 60 -2.75 1.94 12.18
C THR A 60 -2.57 0.51 12.65
N VAL A 61 -2.74 -0.44 11.73
CA VAL A 61 -2.28 -1.82 11.86
C VAL A 61 -1.20 -2.04 10.81
N SER A 62 -0.01 -2.43 11.27
CA SER A 62 1.13 -2.72 10.42
C SER A 62 1.41 -4.22 10.44
N PHE A 63 1.79 -4.76 9.28
CA PHE A 63 2.26 -6.12 9.08
C PHE A 63 3.65 -6.02 8.44
N SER A 64 4.70 -6.53 9.08
CA SER A 64 6.04 -6.52 8.48
C SER A 64 6.78 -7.81 8.75
N ALA A 65 7.65 -8.22 7.81
CA ALA A 65 8.49 -9.40 7.98
C ALA A 65 9.38 -9.28 9.23
N HIS A 66 9.83 -8.06 9.57
CA HIS A 66 10.61 -7.79 10.79
C HIS A 66 9.82 -8.02 12.08
N GLN A 67 8.55 -7.58 12.15
CA GLN A 67 7.70 -7.85 13.32
C GLN A 67 7.47 -9.35 13.50
N VAL A 68 7.26 -10.09 12.40
CA VAL A 68 7.12 -11.55 12.45
C VAL A 68 8.43 -12.20 12.92
N ALA A 69 9.59 -11.74 12.43
CA ALA A 69 10.89 -12.24 12.85
C ALA A 69 11.11 -12.05 14.35
N GLU A 70 10.79 -10.87 14.88
CA GLU A 70 10.88 -10.57 16.31
C GLU A 70 9.98 -11.50 17.14
N LEU A 71 8.73 -11.72 16.71
CA LEU A 71 7.80 -12.64 17.36
C LEU A 71 8.26 -14.10 17.32
N ASP A 72 8.93 -14.51 16.25
CA ASP A 72 9.50 -15.85 16.08
C ASP A 72 10.87 -16.01 16.79
N GLY A 73 11.43 -14.94 17.37
CA GLY A 73 12.75 -14.95 18.00
C GLY A 73 13.91 -15.10 17.00
N ILE A 74 13.73 -14.64 15.76
CA ILE A 74 14.74 -14.67 14.70
C ILE A 74 15.49 -13.34 14.68
N ASP A 75 16.81 -13.41 14.93
CA ASP A 75 17.69 -12.24 14.84
C ASP A 75 17.76 -11.68 13.41
N LEU A 76 18.10 -10.40 13.28
CA LEU A 76 18.21 -9.71 11.98
C LEU A 76 19.06 -10.47 10.96
N ALA A 77 20.15 -11.11 11.41
CA ALA A 77 21.03 -11.90 10.56
C ALA A 77 20.36 -13.15 9.94
N GLY A 78 19.33 -13.70 10.62
CA GLY A 78 18.59 -14.88 10.16
C GLY A 78 17.40 -14.55 9.26
N ILE A 79 17.01 -13.27 9.13
CA ILE A 79 15.83 -12.86 8.35
C ILE A 79 15.97 -13.27 6.88
N THR A 80 17.13 -13.05 6.28
CA THR A 80 17.37 -13.36 4.86
C THR A 80 17.18 -14.84 4.55
N GLU A 81 17.63 -15.73 5.44
CA GLU A 81 17.52 -17.19 5.28
C GLU A 81 16.08 -17.68 5.46
N HIS A 82 15.31 -17.01 6.31
CA HIS A 82 13.93 -17.37 6.64
C HIS A 82 12.87 -16.52 5.93
N TYR A 83 13.29 -15.66 5.00
CA TYR A 83 12.45 -14.58 4.51
C TYR A 83 11.12 -15.05 3.93
N ASP A 84 11.14 -16.07 3.06
CA ASP A 84 9.91 -16.57 2.42
C ASP A 84 8.91 -17.12 3.47
N THR A 85 9.39 -17.65 4.60
CA THR A 85 8.54 -18.10 5.71
C THR A 85 7.99 -16.93 6.51
N LEU A 86 8.82 -15.92 6.78
CA LEU A 86 8.42 -14.70 7.49
C LEU A 86 7.40 -13.90 6.68
N GLU A 87 7.63 -13.75 5.38
CA GLU A 87 6.72 -13.08 4.45
C GLU A 87 5.39 -13.82 4.35
N LEU A 88 5.40 -15.17 4.30
CA LEU A 88 4.17 -15.96 4.28
C LEU A 88 3.32 -15.69 5.54
N LYS A 89 3.93 -15.75 6.73
CA LYS A 89 3.25 -15.46 8.01
C LYS A 89 2.73 -14.03 8.09
N MET A 90 3.50 -13.06 7.61
CA MET A 90 3.06 -11.66 7.52
C MET A 90 1.82 -11.54 6.63
N LEU A 91 1.81 -12.19 5.48
CA LEU A 91 0.68 -12.19 4.55
C LEU A 91 -0.51 -12.97 5.11
N ASP A 92 -0.30 -14.07 5.83
CA ASP A 92 -1.37 -14.78 6.57
C ASP A 92 -2.09 -13.81 7.50
N ALA A 93 -1.35 -13.08 8.34
CA ALA A 93 -1.92 -12.11 9.28
C ALA A 93 -2.66 -10.97 8.56
N PHE A 94 -2.12 -10.47 7.45
CA PHE A 94 -2.80 -9.45 6.63
C PHE A 94 -4.12 -9.96 6.04
N PHE A 95 -4.11 -11.15 5.43
CA PHE A 95 -5.31 -11.74 4.82
C PHE A 95 -6.36 -12.11 5.88
N GLU A 96 -5.94 -12.59 7.05
CA GLU A 96 -6.83 -12.78 8.20
C GLU A 96 -7.48 -11.47 8.65
N HIS A 97 -6.69 -10.40 8.79
CA HIS A 97 -7.20 -9.09 9.19
C HIS A 97 -8.27 -8.56 8.22
N ILE A 98 -7.99 -8.51 6.92
CA ILE A 98 -8.98 -8.03 5.94
C ILE A 98 -10.17 -8.99 5.82
N GLY A 99 -9.95 -10.29 6.06
CA GLY A 99 -11.00 -11.31 6.09
C GLY A 99 -11.95 -11.19 7.28
N GLY A 100 -11.47 -10.65 8.41
CA GLY A 100 -12.28 -10.28 9.58
C GLY A 100 -13.03 -8.94 9.43
N HIS A 101 -12.58 -8.07 8.51
CA HIS A 101 -13.15 -6.75 8.25
C HIS A 101 -13.75 -6.65 6.84
N ARG A 102 -14.66 -7.57 6.52
CA ARG A 102 -15.32 -7.60 5.20
C ARG A 102 -16.22 -6.38 5.01
N GLY A 103 -16.29 -5.90 3.77
CA GLY A 103 -17.12 -4.76 3.39
C GLY A 103 -16.45 -3.39 3.57
N MET A 104 -15.23 -3.35 4.14
CA MET A 104 -14.45 -2.12 4.21
C MET A 104 -14.02 -1.64 2.82
N LYS A 105 -13.92 -0.32 2.68
CA LYS A 105 -13.37 0.36 1.49
C LYS A 105 -11.89 0.66 1.72
N TYR A 106 -11.10 0.59 0.66
CA TYR A 106 -9.66 0.77 0.69
C TYR A 106 -9.27 1.95 -0.20
N LEU A 107 -8.88 3.05 0.42
CA LEU A 107 -8.28 4.21 -0.23
C LEU A 107 -6.77 3.95 -0.38
N HIS A 108 -6.27 4.01 -1.61
CA HIS A 108 -4.88 3.68 -1.92
C HIS A 108 -4.28 4.66 -2.93
N TRP A 109 -2.97 4.57 -3.12
CA TRP A 109 -2.24 5.36 -4.10
C TRP A 109 -1.59 4.46 -5.16
N ASN A 110 -2.07 4.51 -6.40
CA ASN A 110 -1.51 3.77 -7.55
C ASN A 110 -1.43 2.23 -7.44
N MET A 111 -1.90 1.60 -6.36
CA MET A 111 -2.01 0.14 -6.18
C MET A 111 -3.08 -0.49 -7.10
N ARG A 112 -2.81 -0.64 -8.40
CA ARG A 112 -3.82 -0.91 -9.43
C ARG A 112 -3.77 -2.30 -10.06
N ASP A 113 -2.61 -2.94 -10.08
CA ASP A 113 -2.43 -4.11 -10.94
C ASP A 113 -1.40 -5.10 -10.39
N ILE A 114 -1.04 -6.08 -11.22
CA ILE A 114 -0.11 -7.17 -10.89
C ILE A 114 1.34 -6.70 -10.74
N ASN A 115 1.71 -5.54 -11.30
CA ASN A 115 3.04 -4.98 -11.12
C ASN A 115 3.12 -4.27 -9.78
N TYR A 116 2.08 -3.53 -9.39
CA TYR A 116 2.00 -2.88 -8.10
C TYR A 116 0.55 -2.70 -7.66
N GLY A 117 0.15 -3.38 -6.59
CA GLY A 117 -1.18 -3.28 -6.00
C GLY A 117 -1.71 -4.57 -5.40
N PHE A 118 -3.02 -4.62 -5.15
CA PHE A 118 -3.67 -5.76 -4.51
C PHE A 118 -3.44 -7.07 -5.24
N ALA A 119 -3.49 -7.07 -6.58
CA ALA A 119 -3.24 -8.26 -7.38
C ALA A 119 -1.79 -8.77 -7.22
N ALA A 120 -0.82 -7.87 -7.07
CA ALA A 120 0.57 -8.23 -6.78
C ALA A 120 0.71 -8.91 -5.41
N ILE A 121 0.03 -8.38 -4.38
CA ILE A 121 0.00 -8.95 -3.03
C ILE A 121 -0.62 -10.36 -3.05
N GLU A 122 -1.78 -10.51 -3.69
CA GLU A 122 -2.45 -11.79 -3.83
C GLU A 122 -1.60 -12.82 -4.58
N TYR A 123 -0.94 -12.40 -5.67
CA TYR A 123 -0.07 -13.28 -6.45
C TYR A 123 1.14 -13.72 -5.64
N ARG A 124 1.82 -12.79 -4.95
CA ARG A 124 2.97 -13.09 -4.11
C ARG A 124 2.62 -14.08 -3.00
N TYR A 125 1.48 -13.87 -2.33
CA TYR A 125 1.01 -14.78 -1.30
C TYR A 125 0.76 -16.19 -1.84
N ARG A 126 0.14 -16.33 -3.02
CA ARG A 126 -0.05 -17.63 -3.68
C ARG A 126 1.26 -18.29 -4.08
N VAL A 127 2.27 -17.53 -4.52
CA VAL A 127 3.61 -18.05 -4.85
C VAL A 127 4.28 -18.69 -3.62
N LEU A 128 4.05 -18.13 -2.43
CA LEU A 128 4.54 -18.66 -1.15
C LEU A 128 3.71 -19.86 -0.62
N GLY A 129 2.69 -20.31 -1.38
CA GLY A 129 1.80 -21.40 -0.97
C GLY A 129 0.61 -20.97 -0.12
N GLY A 130 0.49 -19.66 0.17
CA GLY A 130 -0.63 -19.06 0.88
C GLY A 130 -1.94 -19.08 0.10
N LYS A 131 -3.05 -18.97 0.82
CA LYS A 131 -4.41 -18.95 0.25
C LYS A 131 -5.21 -17.80 0.84
N PRO A 132 -5.50 -16.74 0.08
CA PRO A 132 -6.29 -15.61 0.58
C PRO A 132 -7.61 -16.07 1.19
N SER A 133 -7.82 -15.77 2.47
CA SER A 133 -9.10 -16.02 3.16
C SER A 133 -10.22 -15.09 2.65
N PHE A 134 -9.82 -13.95 2.07
CA PHE A 134 -10.69 -12.95 1.48
C PHE A 134 -9.96 -12.19 0.37
N ILE A 135 -10.71 -11.81 -0.67
CA ILE A 135 -10.25 -10.95 -1.76
C ILE A 135 -11.10 -9.69 -1.75
N ILE A 136 -10.45 -8.53 -1.67
CA ILE A 136 -11.14 -7.24 -1.72
C ILE A 136 -11.70 -7.05 -3.13
N SER A 137 -13.01 -6.82 -3.24
CA SER A 137 -13.66 -6.48 -4.51
C SER A 137 -13.09 -5.18 -5.08
N ASP A 138 -12.95 -5.09 -6.40
CA ASP A 138 -12.47 -3.88 -7.07
C ASP A 138 -13.38 -2.67 -6.82
N GLU A 139 -14.67 -2.89 -6.57
CA GLU A 139 -15.63 -1.84 -6.20
C GLU A 139 -15.31 -1.19 -4.84
N ASN A 140 -14.54 -1.87 -3.99
CA ASN A 140 -14.09 -1.38 -2.70
C ASN A 140 -12.68 -0.78 -2.75
N LYS A 141 -12.03 -0.70 -3.92
CA LYS A 141 -10.67 -0.15 -4.10
C LYS A 141 -10.76 1.23 -4.75
N PHE A 142 -10.29 2.26 -4.04
CA PHE A 142 -10.36 3.64 -4.47
C PHE A 142 -8.95 4.22 -4.66
N ASP A 143 -8.58 4.49 -5.91
CA ASP A 143 -7.29 5.08 -6.25
C ASP A 143 -7.32 6.61 -6.14
N LEU A 144 -6.78 7.14 -5.04
CA LEU A 144 -6.74 8.57 -4.77
C LEU A 144 -6.02 9.35 -5.88
N ALA A 145 -4.96 8.78 -6.47
CA ALA A 145 -4.21 9.45 -7.52
C ALA A 145 -5.08 9.71 -8.76
N ARG A 146 -5.95 8.74 -9.12
CA ARG A 146 -6.91 8.90 -10.23
C ARG A 146 -8.04 9.86 -9.89
N LEU A 147 -8.60 9.78 -8.68
CA LEU A 147 -9.62 10.71 -8.22
C LEU A 147 -9.12 12.16 -8.31
N LEU A 148 -7.88 12.43 -7.89
CA LEU A 148 -7.28 13.76 -8.00
C LEU A 148 -7.07 14.22 -9.45
N ILE A 149 -6.70 13.32 -10.36
CA ILE A 149 -6.62 13.63 -11.80
C ILE A 149 -7.99 14.02 -12.35
N ASP A 150 -9.04 13.28 -12.01
CA ASP A 150 -10.39 13.57 -12.47
C ASP A 150 -10.94 14.88 -11.87
N ILE A 151 -10.51 15.24 -10.65
CA ILE A 151 -10.95 16.47 -9.98
C ILE A 151 -10.21 17.71 -10.49
N TYR A 152 -8.87 17.63 -10.63
CA TYR A 152 -8.00 18.80 -10.86
C TYR A 152 -7.30 18.80 -12.22
N GLY A 153 -7.42 17.71 -12.99
CA GLY A 153 -6.78 17.52 -14.29
C GLY A 153 -5.36 16.97 -14.14
N VAL A 154 -4.80 16.43 -15.23
CA VAL A 154 -3.47 15.77 -15.23
C VAL A 154 -2.32 16.65 -14.72
N GLY A 155 -2.46 17.97 -14.82
CA GLY A 155 -1.48 18.96 -14.38
C GLY A 155 -1.64 19.46 -12.94
N TYR A 156 -2.43 18.78 -12.10
CA TYR A 156 -2.69 19.22 -10.73
C TYR A 156 -1.43 19.30 -9.84
N THR A 157 -0.42 18.50 -10.17
CA THR A 157 0.91 18.48 -9.57
C THR A 157 1.94 17.86 -10.52
N GLY A 158 3.24 18.06 -10.24
CA GLY A 158 4.36 17.47 -10.99
C GLY A 158 4.58 15.98 -10.73
N HIS A 159 5.61 15.39 -11.34
CA HIS A 159 6.08 14.04 -11.02
C HIS A 159 7.34 14.12 -10.13
N PRO A 160 7.52 13.25 -9.12
CA PRO A 160 6.57 12.26 -8.59
C PRO A 160 5.36 12.92 -7.91
N ARG A 161 4.15 12.41 -8.17
CA ARG A 161 2.89 13.09 -7.79
C ARG A 161 2.68 13.19 -6.28
N LEU A 162 3.05 12.16 -5.52
CA LEU A 162 2.85 12.14 -4.07
C LEU A 162 3.78 13.15 -3.38
N THR A 163 5.07 13.16 -3.71
CA THR A 163 6.03 14.10 -3.14
C THR A 163 5.64 15.54 -3.48
N THR A 164 5.37 15.82 -4.75
CA THR A 164 5.03 17.18 -5.19
C THR A 164 3.69 17.68 -4.62
N ILE A 165 2.71 16.81 -4.37
CA ILE A 165 1.46 17.23 -3.73
C ILE A 165 1.66 17.54 -2.24
N LEU A 166 2.52 16.79 -1.54
CA LEU A 166 2.87 17.07 -0.15
C LEU A 166 3.52 18.46 -0.04
N ASP A 167 4.50 18.75 -0.89
CA ASP A 167 5.18 20.05 -0.94
C ASP A 167 4.20 21.19 -1.22
N LYS A 168 3.33 21.02 -2.23
CA LYS A 168 2.33 22.02 -2.62
C LYS A 168 1.36 22.35 -1.47
N ASN A 169 1.03 21.35 -0.65
CA ASN A 169 0.13 21.52 0.49
C ASN A 169 0.87 21.78 1.81
N LYS A 170 2.20 21.95 1.78
CA LYS A 170 3.05 22.17 2.96
C LYS A 170 2.89 21.08 4.03
N ILE A 171 2.60 19.86 3.60
CA ILE A 171 2.54 18.70 4.47
C ILE A 171 3.96 18.20 4.62
N GLN A 172 4.49 18.19 5.85
CA GLN A 172 5.81 17.65 6.09
C GLN A 172 5.74 16.12 6.08
N PRO A 173 6.50 15.46 5.19
CA PRO A 173 6.64 14.01 5.23
C PRO A 173 7.52 13.64 6.43
N ARG A 174 6.91 13.32 7.57
CA ARG A 174 7.62 12.58 8.62
C ARG A 174 7.89 11.18 8.09
N ASP A 175 9.17 10.78 8.07
CA ASP A 175 9.63 9.43 7.77
C ASP A 175 9.26 8.89 6.36
N PHE A 176 8.99 9.77 5.38
CA PHE A 176 8.73 9.36 4.00
C PHE A 176 10.03 8.90 3.33
N LEU A 177 10.12 7.61 3.06
CA LEU A 177 11.07 7.04 2.13
C LEU A 177 10.39 6.93 0.76
N ASN A 178 11.08 7.32 -0.31
CA ASN A 178 10.63 6.98 -1.65
C ASN A 178 10.93 5.49 -1.91
N GLY A 179 10.29 4.87 -2.90
CA GLY A 179 10.44 3.42 -3.13
C GLY A 179 11.88 2.92 -3.34
N ALA A 180 12.79 3.77 -3.84
CA ALA A 180 14.22 3.41 -3.92
C ALA A 180 14.88 3.42 -2.53
N SER A 181 14.58 4.44 -1.71
CA SER A 181 15.06 4.54 -0.33
C SER A 181 14.43 3.49 0.60
N GLU A 182 13.19 3.04 0.34
CA GLU A 182 12.59 1.92 1.07
C GLU A 182 13.29 0.60 0.76
N ALA A 183 13.61 0.35 -0.52
CA ALA A 183 14.36 -0.83 -0.93
C ALA A 183 15.79 -0.81 -0.36
N GLU A 184 16.46 0.35 -0.36
CA GLU A 184 17.79 0.50 0.22
C GLU A 184 17.76 0.33 1.75
N ALA A 185 16.76 0.88 2.44
CA ALA A 185 16.58 0.69 3.88
C ALA A 185 16.33 -0.78 4.24
N PHE A 186 15.64 -1.52 3.38
CA PHE A 186 15.45 -2.97 3.50
C PHE A 186 16.78 -3.74 3.40
N GLU A 187 17.59 -3.46 2.36
CA GLU A 187 18.91 -4.09 2.20
C GLU A 187 19.87 -3.79 3.36
N LEU A 188 19.74 -2.61 3.96
CA LEU A 188 20.54 -2.18 5.11
C LEU A 188 19.97 -2.61 6.48
N GLY A 189 18.87 -3.37 6.53
CA GLY A 189 18.22 -3.80 7.77
C GLY A 189 17.71 -2.64 8.66
N SER A 190 17.48 -1.47 8.05
CA SER A 190 17.19 -0.20 8.72
C SER A 190 15.85 0.37 8.26
N GLY A 191 14.83 -0.48 8.11
CA GLY A 191 13.49 -0.06 7.70
C GLY A 191 12.82 0.84 8.75
N PRO A 192 11.94 1.78 8.34
CA PRO A 192 11.17 2.58 9.28
C PRO A 192 10.24 1.66 10.09
N ILE A 193 10.31 1.78 11.41
CA ILE A 193 9.36 1.16 12.33
C ILE A 193 8.07 1.99 12.27
N ASN A 194 7.20 1.67 11.31
CA ASN A 194 5.89 2.32 11.16
C ASN A 194 4.80 1.61 11.96
#